data_AF-A0A1G3QA69-F1
#
_entry.id   AF-A0A1G3QA69-F1
#
_cell.length_a   1.000
_cell.length_b   1.000
_cell.length_c   1.000
_cell.angle_alpha   90.00
_cell.angle_beta   90.00
_cell.angle_gamma   90.00
#
_symmetry.space_group_name_H-M   'P 1'
#
loop_
_entity.id
_entity.type
_entity.pdbx_description
1 polymer ?
#
loop_
_entity_poly.entity_id
_entity_poly.type
_entity_poly.pdbx_seq_one_letter_code
_entity_poly.pdbx_strand_id
1 'polypeptide(L)'
;MKKSKIIVEALNSLAEKDFSDLVLKTSLRELAVIFLFLENDEAAIIKNRLPDEKRALLAEEIVFHRKLHVSYAQFSLIADRFLERIGGNKNFKCQSWLKPVKK
;
A
#
# COMPACT_ATOMS: atom_id res chain seq x y z
N MET A 1 -12.78 6.40 -8.26
CA MET A 1 -12.42 5.41 -7.21
C MET A 1 -11.32 5.99 -6.36
N LYS A 2 -11.37 5.86 -5.03
CA LYS A 2 -10.29 6.34 -4.15
C LYS A 2 -9.07 5.41 -4.32
N LYS A 3 -7.85 5.96 -4.31
CA LYS A 3 -6.61 5.17 -4.44
C LYS A 3 -6.45 4.11 -3.35
N SER A 4 -6.95 4.37 -2.14
CA SER A 4 -6.99 3.40 -1.04
C SER A 4 -7.69 2.10 -1.44
N LYS A 5 -8.86 2.19 -2.10
CA LYS A 5 -9.60 1.02 -2.59
C LYS A 5 -8.84 0.23 -3.64
N ILE A 6 -8.18 0.92 -4.58
CA ILE A 6 -7.35 0.26 -5.62
C ILE A 6 -6.22 -0.53 -4.96
N ILE A 7 -5.57 0.03 -3.94
CA ILE A 7 -4.49 -0.65 -3.22
C ILE A 7 -5.02 -1.92 -2.53
N VAL A 8 -6.18 -1.84 -1.88
CA VAL A 8 -6.78 -2.98 -1.18
C VAL A 8 -7.15 -4.10 -2.15
N GLU A 9 -7.80 -3.76 -3.26
CA GLU A 9 -8.11 -4.70 -4.34
C GLU A 9 -6.84 -5.35 -4.90
N ALA A 10 -5.82 -4.54 -5.17
CA ALA A 10 -4.53 -5.01 -5.67
C ALA A 10 -3.87 -6.00 -4.70
N LEU A 11 -3.77 -5.64 -3.41
CA LEU A 11 -3.18 -6.49 -2.39
C LEU A 11 -3.97 -7.79 -2.17
N ASN A 12 -5.30 -7.74 -2.19
CA ASN A 12 -6.14 -8.92 -2.05
C ASN A 12 -6.06 -9.87 -3.25
N SER A 13 -5.74 -9.35 -4.44
CA SER A 13 -5.54 -10.16 -5.64
C SER A 13 -4.18 -10.88 -5.68
N LEU A 14 -3.22 -10.50 -4.83
CA LEU A 14 -1.89 -11.11 -4.80
C LEU A 14 -1.92 -12.48 -4.12
N ALA A 15 -1.25 -13.46 -4.74
CA ALA A 15 -0.91 -14.72 -4.11
C ALA A 15 -0.06 -14.48 -2.86
N GLU A 16 -0.17 -15.37 -1.87
CA GLU A 16 0.47 -15.18 -0.57
C GLU A 16 2.00 -15.00 -0.63
N LYS A 17 2.64 -15.70 -1.57
CA LYS A 17 4.07 -15.55 -1.86
C LYS A 17 4.41 -14.15 -2.38
N ASP A 18 3.64 -13.64 -3.33
CA ASP A 18 3.88 -12.32 -3.94
C ASP A 18 3.59 -11.20 -2.94
N PHE A 19 2.57 -11.38 -2.09
CA PHE A 19 2.28 -10.48 -0.98
C PHE A 19 3.44 -10.46 0.02
N SER A 20 3.95 -11.63 0.43
CA SER A 20 5.09 -11.73 1.35
C SER A 20 6.33 -11.05 0.77
N ASP A 21 6.66 -11.31 -0.50
CA ASP A 21 7.79 -10.68 -1.19
C ASP A 21 7.64 -9.15 -1.29
N LEU A 22 6.43 -8.68 -1.60
CA LEU A 22 6.12 -7.24 -1.64
C LEU A 22 6.31 -6.61 -0.26
N VAL A 23 5.77 -7.23 0.78
CA VAL A 23 5.87 -6.75 2.16
C VAL A 23 7.32 -6.70 2.59
N LEU A 24 8.12 -7.72 2.30
CA LEU A 24 9.56 -7.76 2.61
C LEU A 24 10.32 -6.60 1.96
N LYS A 25 9.99 -6.27 0.70
CA LYS A 25 10.64 -5.20 -0.07
C LYS A 25 10.10 -3.80 0.21
N THR A 26 8.97 -3.68 0.92
CA THR A 26 8.34 -2.40 1.21
C THR A 26 8.79 -1.89 2.58
N SER A 27 9.18 -0.61 2.65
CA SER A 27 9.60 0.01 3.91
C SER A 27 8.41 0.21 4.87
N LEU A 28 8.69 0.16 6.18
CA LEU A 28 7.66 0.42 7.20
C LEU A 28 7.02 1.79 7.04
N ARG A 29 7.82 2.80 6.69
CA ARG A 29 7.35 4.16 6.38
C ARG A 29 6.32 4.19 5.25
N GLU A 30 6.63 3.50 4.15
CA GLU A 30 5.73 3.45 2.99
C GLU A 30 4.41 2.75 3.36
N LEU A 31 4.49 1.62 4.06
CA LEU A 31 3.30 0.93 4.58
C LEU A 31 2.51 1.83 5.54
N ALA A 32 3.16 2.54 6.47
CA ALA A 32 2.49 3.40 7.42
C ALA A 32 1.69 4.51 6.72
N VAL A 33 2.27 5.14 5.69
CA VAL A 33 1.58 6.15 4.89
C VAL A 33 0.40 5.55 4.12
N ILE A 34 0.54 4.34 3.55
CA ILE A 34 -0.58 3.65 2.90
C ILE A 34 -1.72 3.43 3.92
N PHE A 35 -1.38 2.84 5.08
CA PHE A 35 -2.33 2.46 6.13
C PHE A 35 -3.07 3.64 6.75
N LEU A 36 -2.48 4.84 6.76
CA LEU A 36 -3.15 6.04 7.26
C LEU A 36 -4.40 6.43 6.47
N PHE A 37 -4.50 6.00 5.20
CA PHE A 37 -5.57 6.36 4.28
C PHE A 37 -6.47 5.18 3.92
N LEU A 38 -6.26 4.01 4.53
CA LEU A 38 -7.15 2.86 4.42
C LEU A 38 -8.33 3.00 5.41
N GLU A 39 -9.48 2.43 5.05
CA GLU A 39 -10.58 2.28 5.99
C GLU A 39 -10.22 1.20 7.04
N ASN A 40 -10.73 1.31 8.27
CA ASN A 40 -10.30 0.43 9.38
C ASN A 40 -10.44 -1.06 9.06
N ASP A 41 -11.53 -1.43 8.38
CA ASP A 41 -11.82 -2.82 8.01
C ASP A 41 -10.85 -3.32 6.93
N GLU A 42 -10.52 -2.47 5.96
CA GLU A 42 -9.56 -2.76 4.89
C GLU A 42 -8.13 -2.92 5.45
N ALA A 43 -7.76 -2.02 6.38
CA ALA A 43 -6.48 -2.07 7.07
C ALA A 43 -6.34 -3.35 7.90
N ALA A 44 -7.41 -3.82 8.54
CA ALA A 44 -7.38 -5.06 9.32
C ALA A 44 -7.06 -6.29 8.46
N ILE A 45 -7.66 -6.40 7.27
CA ILE A 45 -7.42 -7.50 6.34
C ILE A 45 -5.95 -7.59 5.95
N ILE A 46 -5.35 -6.45 5.56
CA ILE A 46 -3.94 -6.41 5.16
C ILE A 46 -3.04 -6.62 6.37
N LYS A 47 -3.36 -6.03 7.52
CA LYS A 47 -2.59 -6.18 8.76
C LYS A 47 -2.50 -7.64 9.19
N ASN A 48 -3.56 -8.43 9.03
CA ASN A 48 -3.58 -9.84 9.42
C ASN A 48 -2.68 -10.73 8.57
N ARG A 49 -2.30 -10.29 7.36
CA ARG A 49 -1.36 -10.99 6.48
C ARG A 49 0.10 -10.61 6.76
N LEU A 50 0.37 -9.57 7.56
CA LEU A 50 1.73 -9.16 7.89
C LEU A 50 2.33 -10.05 8.99
N PRO A 51 3.65 -10.33 8.95
CA PRO A 51 4.36 -10.98 10.05
C PRO A 51 4.26 -10.17 11.35
N ASP A 52 4.18 -10.87 12.49
CA ASP A 52 3.96 -10.28 13.83
C ASP A 52 4.93 -9.15 14.17
N GLU A 53 6.21 -9.37 13.94
CA GLU A 53 7.26 -8.36 14.17
C GLU A 53 7.00 -7.08 13.36
N LYS A 54 6.59 -7.22 12.10
CA LYS A 54 6.25 -6.07 11.25
C LYS A 54 4.95 -5.39 11.69
N ARG A 55 3.98 -6.12 12.24
CA ARG A 55 2.70 -5.56 12.70
C ARG A 55 2.90 -4.57 13.85
N ALA A 56 3.80 -4.90 14.79
CA ALA A 56 4.12 -4.03 15.92
C ALA A 56 4.82 -2.75 15.46
N LEU A 57 5.89 -2.88 14.69
CA LEU A 57 6.66 -1.73 14.18
C LEU A 57 5.82 -0.83 13.26
N LEU A 58 4.94 -1.42 12.45
CA LEU A 58 4.03 -0.66 11.60
C LEU A 58 3.03 0.17 12.42
N ALA A 59 2.54 -0.35 13.54
CA ALA A 59 1.59 0.38 14.38
C ALA A 59 2.22 1.65 14.97
N GLU A 60 3.48 1.56 15.42
CA GLU A 60 4.25 2.71 15.90
C GLU A 60 4.45 3.75 14.78
N GLU A 61 4.82 3.29 13.58
CA GLU A 61 5.03 4.17 12.44
C GLU A 61 3.75 4.87 11.96
N ILE A 62 2.59 4.19 12.02
CA ILE A 62 1.30 4.82 11.71
C ILE A 62 1.02 5.96 12.69
N VAL A 63 1.26 5.75 14.00
CA VAL A 63 1.06 6.80 15.01
C VAL A 63 2.02 7.97 14.77
N PHE A 64 3.29 7.69 14.45
CA PHE A 64 4.28 8.72 14.14
C PHE A 64 3.85 9.54 12.92
N HIS A 65 3.52 8.89 11.80
CA HIS A 65 3.11 9.58 10.58
C HIS A 65 1.77 10.30 10.70
N ARG A 66 0.86 9.84 11.56
CA ARG A 66 -0.37 10.58 11.89
C ARG A 66 -0.07 11.93 12.52
N LYS A 67 0.91 11.99 13.45
CA LYS A 67 1.36 13.23 14.10
C LYS A 67 2.05 14.18 13.12
N LEU A 68 2.69 13.65 12.09
CA LEU A 68 3.30 14.44 11.02
C LEU A 68 2.29 15.06 10.04
N HIS A 69 0.99 14.79 10.21
CA HIS A 69 -0.08 15.30 9.34
C HIS A 69 0.22 15.07 7.85
N VAL A 70 0.58 13.83 7.50
CA VAL A 70 0.85 13.45 6.11
C VAL A 70 -0.32 13.85 5.22
N SER A 71 -0.04 14.68 4.22
CA SER A 71 -1.04 15.19 3.30
C SER A 71 -1.50 14.13 2.31
N TYR A 72 -2.70 14.32 1.75
CA TYR A 72 -3.20 13.45 0.68
C TYR A 72 -2.28 13.42 -0.55
N ALA A 73 -1.58 14.53 -0.86
CA ALA A 73 -0.63 14.57 -1.98
C ALA A 73 0.57 13.64 -1.75
N GLN A 74 1.11 13.62 -0.53
CA GLN A 74 2.20 12.70 -0.15
C GLN A 74 1.74 11.24 -0.19
N PHE A 75 0.53 10.97 0.32
CA PHE A 75 -0.09 9.66 0.19
C PHE A 75 -0.25 9.26 -1.28
N SER A 76 -0.77 10.14 -2.13
CA SER A 76 -1.02 9.86 -3.54
C SER A 76 0.26 9.46 -4.28
N LEU A 77 1.38 10.15 -4.02
CA LEU A 77 2.67 9.83 -4.62
C LEU A 77 3.20 8.45 -4.16
N ILE A 78 3.03 8.13 -2.88
CA ILE A 78 3.43 6.83 -2.32
C ILE A 78 2.53 5.71 -2.86
N ALA A 79 1.22 5.95 -2.92
CA ALA A 79 0.23 5.03 -3.46
C ALA A 79 0.54 4.64 -4.91
N ASP A 80 0.91 5.61 -5.75
CA ASP A 80 1.26 5.34 -7.15
C ASP A 80 2.49 4.44 -7.28
N ARG A 81 3.56 4.76 -6.55
CA ARG A 81 4.78 3.93 -6.54
C ARG A 81 4.53 2.53 -6.00
N PHE A 82 3.68 2.42 -4.99
CA PHE A 82 3.31 1.16 -4.39
C PHE A 82 2.51 0.29 -5.38
N LEU A 83 1.53 0.90 -6.07
CA LEU A 83 0.75 0.24 -7.12
C LEU A 83 1.61 -0.16 -8.33
N GLU A 84 2.56 0.68 -8.74
CA GLU A 84 3.55 0.33 -9.77
C GLU A 84 4.38 -0.88 -9.37
N ARG A 85 4.76 -1.00 -8.09
CA ARG A 85 5.51 -2.17 -7.59
C ARG A 85 4.67 -3.43 -7.59
N ILE A 86 3.40 -3.35 -7.18
CA ILE A 86 2.45 -4.46 -7.30
C ILE A 86 2.32 -4.85 -8.77
N GLY A 87 2.24 -3.87 -9.67
CA GLY A 87 2.02 -4.12 -11.09
C GLY A 87 3.22 -4.59 -11.89
N GLY A 88 4.42 -4.18 -11.50
CA GLY A 88 5.69 -4.67 -12.05
C GLY A 88 5.98 -6.13 -11.72
N ASN A 89 5.26 -6.71 -10.74
CA ASN A 89 5.27 -8.13 -10.45
C ASN A 89 4.35 -8.86 -11.46
N LYS A 90 4.84 -8.94 -12.71
CA LYS A 90 4.33 -9.68 -13.88
C LYS A 90 2.94 -10.31 -13.72
N ASN A 91 1.88 -9.50 -13.85
CA ASN A 91 0.52 -9.86 -14.33
C ASN A 91 -0.55 -8.79 -14.02
N PHE A 92 -0.21 -7.69 -13.35
CA PHE A 92 -1.19 -6.66 -13.06
C PHE A 92 -1.48 -5.80 -14.30
N LYS A 93 -2.52 -6.16 -15.04
CA LYS A 93 -3.14 -5.27 -16.05
C LYS A 93 -3.90 -4.17 -15.33
N CYS A 94 -3.20 -3.21 -14.73
CA CYS A 94 -3.82 -1.94 -14.32
C CYS A 94 -4.02 -1.04 -15.56
N GLN A 95 -4.78 -1.52 -16.55
CA GLN A 95 -4.92 -0.91 -17.89
C GLN A 95 -5.92 0.26 -17.96
N SER A 96 -6.27 0.93 -16.85
CA SER A 96 -7.20 2.08 -16.91
C SER A 96 -6.81 3.32 -16.08
N TRP A 97 -5.80 3.23 -15.22
CA TRP A 97 -5.45 4.32 -14.27
C TRP A 97 -4.13 5.01 -14.60
N LEU A 98 -3.16 4.28 -15.14
CA LEU A 98 -1.92 4.82 -15.72
C LEU A 98 -2.19 5.21 -17.18
N LYS A 99 -2.88 6.32 -17.43
CA LYS A 99 -2.81 6.89 -18.78
C LYS A 99 -1.35 7.32 -19.01
N PRO A 100 -0.67 6.86 -20.07
CA PRO A 100 0.62 7.42 -20.43
C PRO A 100 0.42 8.92 -20.65
N VAL A 101 1.20 9.74 -19.95
CA VAL A 101 1.32 11.16 -20.31
C VAL A 101 1.97 11.16 -21.69
N LYS A 102 1.18 11.41 -22.74
CA LYS A 102 1.72 11.64 -24.08
C LYS A 102 2.72 12.81 -23.96
N LYS A 103 4.00 12.53 -24.20
CA LYS A 103 4.93 13.54 -24.67
C LYS A 103 4.71 13.74 -26.16
#